data_AF-A0A812P8Q6-F1
#
_entry.id   AF-A0A812P8Q6-F1
#
_cell.length_a   1.000
_cell.length_b   1.000
_cell.length_c   1.000
_cell.angle_alpha   90.00
_cell.angle_beta   90.00
_cell.angle_gamma   90.00
#
_symmetry.space_group_name_H-M   'P 1'
#
loop_
_entity.id
_entity.type
_entity.pdbx_description
1 polymer ?
#
loop_
_entity_poly.entity_id
_entity_poly.type
_entity_poly.pdbx_seq_one_letter_code
_entity_poly.pdbx_strand_id
1 'polypeptide(L)'
;MVAGPESISPALFSAKLNVLLVVVLLDCVCNGFADTLWDPSQYVMTIVFCAIPIALQLLMLILFFTLLWNTFLLRYGLLLELWGELRAVVAFSILRFGISLAARVPRILAALAGGSREEHWANPVNQTAFCANNVVSVIYCSWLLRRSYSLADVRFYKPQLWQKHHGRRGQALTLPGDAAAT
;
A
#
# COMPACT_ATOMS: atom_id res chain seq x y z
N MET A 1 19.09 -26.58 19.49
CA MET A 1 18.14 -26.21 18.43
C MET A 1 18.94 -25.71 17.24
N VAL A 2 19.14 -26.57 16.24
CA VAL A 2 19.89 -26.23 15.03
C VAL A 2 18.98 -25.36 14.17
N ALA A 3 19.40 -24.11 13.95
CA ALA A 3 18.75 -23.24 12.98
C ALA A 3 18.96 -23.85 11.60
N GLY A 4 17.88 -24.33 10.97
CA GLY A 4 17.92 -24.72 9.57
C GLY A 4 18.34 -23.53 8.70
N PRO A 5 18.98 -23.76 7.54
CA PRO A 5 19.55 -22.74 6.65
C PRO A 5 18.53 -21.78 5.98
N GLU A 6 17.31 -21.71 6.52
CA GLU A 6 16.12 -21.11 5.93
C GLU A 6 15.52 -20.01 6.84
N SER A 7 16.24 -19.57 7.87
CA SER A 7 15.80 -18.43 8.69
C SER A 7 16.29 -17.12 8.08
N ILE A 8 15.37 -16.36 7.50
CA ILE A 8 15.64 -15.00 7.04
C ILE A 8 16.19 -14.17 8.20
N SER A 9 17.31 -13.47 7.96
CA SER A 9 17.90 -12.65 9.00
C SER A 9 16.93 -11.52 9.37
N PRO A 10 16.59 -11.36 10.67
CA PRO A 10 15.64 -10.34 11.11
C PRO A 10 16.10 -8.92 10.73
N ALA A 11 17.42 -8.72 10.60
CA ALA A 11 18.02 -7.47 10.15
C ALA A 11 17.63 -7.09 8.72
N LEU A 12 17.62 -8.03 7.76
CA LEU A 12 17.26 -7.73 6.36
C LEU A 12 15.77 -7.40 6.23
N PHE A 13 14.92 -8.09 6.98
CA PHE A 13 13.48 -7.79 6.99
C PHE A 13 13.21 -6.40 7.59
N SER A 14 13.82 -6.11 8.75
CA SER A 14 13.72 -4.79 9.40
C SER A 14 14.21 -3.66 8.49
N ALA A 15 15.34 -3.87 7.79
CA ALA A 15 15.86 -2.90 6.83
C ALA A 15 14.86 -2.61 5.70
N LYS A 16 14.27 -3.64 5.08
CA LYS A 16 13.25 -3.47 4.02
C LYS A 16 12.01 -2.71 4.52
N LEU A 17 11.59 -2.99 5.75
CA LEU A 17 10.44 -2.32 6.37
C LEU A 17 10.75 -0.85 6.67
N ASN A 18 11.94 -0.54 7.18
CA ASN A 18 12.38 0.83 7.38
C ASN A 18 12.48 1.61 6.06
N VAL A 19 12.98 0.98 4.99
CA VAL A 19 12.97 1.58 3.65
C VAL A 19 11.54 1.87 3.20
N LEU A 20 10.60 0.93 3.37
CA LEU A 20 9.19 1.15 3.04
C LEU A 20 8.61 2.33 3.85
N LEU A 21 8.92 2.43 5.15
CA LEU A 21 8.49 3.55 5.99
C LEU A 21 9.01 4.88 5.47
N VAL A 22 10.30 4.97 5.12
CA VAL A 22 10.90 6.17 4.55
C VAL A 22 10.24 6.55 3.23
N VAL A 23 9.96 5.58 2.36
CA VAL A 23 9.27 5.83 1.08
C VAL A 23 7.85 6.33 1.31
N VAL A 24 7.11 5.79 2.28
CA VAL A 24 5.77 6.27 2.66
C VAL A 24 5.82 7.72 3.16
N LEU A 25 6.81 8.05 4.01
CA LEU A 25 6.97 9.41 4.51
C LEU A 25 7.31 10.39 3.37
N LEU A 26 8.22 10.00 2.47
CA LEU A 26 8.54 10.79 1.28
C LEU A 26 7.32 11.00 0.39
N ASP A 27 6.51 9.97 0.16
CA ASP A 27 5.27 10.08 -0.61
C ASP A 27 4.29 11.06 0.03
N CYS A 28 4.08 11.00 1.34
CA CYS A 28 3.24 11.95 2.07
C CYS A 28 3.74 13.39 1.93
N VAL A 29 5.06 13.61 2.08
CA VAL A 29 5.69 14.93 1.90
C VAL A 29 5.49 15.41 0.47
N CYS A 30 5.87 14.63 -0.54
CA CYS A 30 5.72 15.00 -1.95
C CYS A 30 4.26 15.28 -2.32
N ASN A 31 3.31 14.49 -1.80
CA ASN A 31 1.90 14.69 -2.05
C ASN A 31 1.37 15.97 -1.37
N GLY A 32 1.85 16.32 -0.18
CA GLY A 32 1.49 17.58 0.49
C GLY A 32 2.12 18.83 -0.14
N PHE A 33 3.35 18.74 -0.66
CA PHE A 33 4.04 19.86 -1.31
C PHE A 33 3.65 20.06 -2.77
N ALA A 34 3.03 19.07 -3.41
CA ALA A 34 2.62 19.13 -4.82
C ALA A 34 1.63 20.28 -5.13
N ASP A 35 0.91 20.79 -4.13
CA ASP A 35 -0.03 21.91 -4.32
C ASP A 35 0.61 23.28 -4.12
N THR A 36 1.59 23.36 -3.21
CA THR A 36 2.28 24.62 -2.90
C THR A 36 3.19 25.02 -4.06
N LEU A 37 3.81 24.04 -4.72
CA LEU A 37 4.79 24.24 -5.77
C LEU A 37 4.17 24.29 -7.18
N TRP A 38 2.85 24.34 -7.27
CA TRP A 38 2.20 24.54 -8.56
C TRP A 38 2.31 26.00 -9.01
N ASP A 39 3.17 26.20 -10.01
CA ASP A 39 3.31 27.44 -10.76
C ASP A 39 3.01 27.18 -12.25
N PRO A 40 2.00 27.86 -12.86
CA PRO A 40 1.69 27.77 -14.28
C PRO A 40 2.86 28.13 -15.19
N SER A 41 3.79 28.98 -14.73
CA SER A 41 4.98 29.38 -15.50
C SER A 41 6.03 28.27 -15.62
N GLN A 42 5.99 27.26 -14.74
CA GLN A 42 6.94 26.16 -14.69
C GLN A 42 6.25 24.81 -14.89
N TYR A 43 5.78 24.57 -16.11
CA TYR A 43 5.09 23.32 -16.49
C TYR A 43 5.94 22.06 -16.24
N VAL A 44 7.27 22.14 -16.41
CA VAL A 44 8.19 21.02 -16.15
C VAL A 44 8.14 20.60 -14.68
N MET A 45 8.20 21.56 -13.76
CA MET A 45 8.12 21.27 -12.32
C MET A 45 6.77 20.65 -11.95
N THR A 46 5.68 21.18 -12.51
CA THR A 46 4.33 20.63 -12.29
C THR A 46 4.24 19.16 -12.72
N ILE A 47 4.79 18.81 -13.88
CA ILE A 47 4.83 17.41 -14.37
C ILE A 47 5.67 16.54 -13.43
N VAL A 48 6.84 17.01 -12.98
CA VAL A 48 7.72 16.27 -12.06
C VAL A 48 7.04 16.02 -10.72
N PHE A 49 6.40 17.03 -10.12
CA PHE A 49 5.64 16.87 -8.87
C PHE A 49 4.39 15.99 -9.04
N CYS A 50 3.85 15.89 -10.26
CA CYS A 50 2.81 14.92 -10.58
C CYS A 50 3.36 13.49 -10.70
N ALA A 51 4.52 13.31 -11.31
CA ALA A 51 5.12 12.01 -11.61
C ALA A 51 5.77 11.36 -10.37
N ILE A 52 6.44 12.13 -9.50
CA ILE A 52 7.17 11.59 -8.34
C ILE A 52 6.26 10.76 -7.42
N PRO A 53 5.09 11.23 -6.95
CA PRO A 53 4.22 10.43 -6.08
C PRO A 53 3.66 9.18 -6.77
N ILE A 54 3.46 9.21 -8.09
CA ILE A 54 3.08 8.02 -8.85
C ILE A 54 4.22 7.00 -8.84
N ALA A 55 5.46 7.45 -9.08
CA ALA A 55 6.63 6.61 -9.02
C ALA A 55 6.86 6.04 -7.61
N LEU A 56 6.68 6.85 -6.56
CA LEU A 56 6.76 6.41 -5.17
C LEU A 56 5.67 5.39 -4.83
N GLN A 57 4.44 5.57 -5.35
CA GLN A 57 3.38 4.58 -5.20
C GLN A 57 3.77 3.23 -5.81
N LEU A 58 4.34 3.22 -7.02
CA LEU A 58 4.82 1.99 -7.65
C LEU A 58 5.98 1.37 -6.85
N LEU A 59 6.90 2.18 -6.36
CA LEU A 59 8.00 1.71 -5.52
C LEU A 59 7.50 1.08 -4.21
N MET A 60 6.52 1.68 -3.55
CA MET A 60 5.87 1.10 -2.36
C MET A 60 5.25 -0.25 -2.66
N LEU A 61 4.58 -0.38 -3.81
CA LEU A 61 3.97 -1.63 -4.25
C LEU A 61 5.03 -2.72 -4.50
N ILE A 62 6.12 -2.36 -5.19
CA ILE A 62 7.26 -3.27 -5.45
C ILE A 62 7.92 -3.71 -4.13
N LEU A 63 8.16 -2.78 -3.21
CA LEU A 63 8.73 -3.10 -1.90
C LEU A 63 7.83 -4.02 -1.09
N PHE A 64 6.51 -3.79 -1.14
CA PHE A 64 5.53 -4.67 -0.52
C PHE A 64 5.57 -6.08 -1.12
N PHE A 65 5.60 -6.22 -2.44
CA PHE A 65 5.77 -7.54 -3.09
C PHE A 65 7.11 -8.19 -2.73
N THR A 66 8.18 -7.41 -2.59
CA THR A 66 9.50 -7.91 -2.20
C THR A 66 9.54 -8.41 -0.75
N LEU A 67 8.75 -7.81 0.15
CA LEU A 67 8.54 -8.32 1.51
C LEU A 67 7.77 -9.64 1.47
N LEU A 68 6.77 -9.73 0.60
CA LEU A 68 5.93 -10.93 0.43
C LEU A 68 6.71 -12.10 -0.18
N TRP A 69 7.57 -11.85 -1.16
CA TRP A 69 8.38 -12.87 -1.83
C TRP A 69 9.29 -13.64 -0.86
N ASN A 70 9.73 -12.96 0.19
CA ASN A 70 10.53 -13.55 1.26
C ASN A 70 9.70 -14.44 2.20
N THR A 71 8.38 -14.54 2.07
CA THR A 71 7.56 -15.39 2.96
C THR A 71 7.37 -16.80 2.41
N PHE A 72 7.23 -17.77 3.32
CA PHE A 72 6.99 -19.18 3.00
C PHE A 72 5.77 -19.38 2.09
N LEU A 73 4.73 -18.55 2.26
CA LEU A 73 3.45 -18.66 1.54
C LEU A 73 3.61 -18.63 0.01
N LEU A 74 4.53 -17.80 -0.49
CA LEU A 74 4.79 -17.68 -1.93
C LEU A 74 5.67 -18.82 -2.46
N ARG A 75 6.59 -19.33 -1.63
CA ARG A 75 7.51 -20.43 -1.98
C ARG A 75 6.83 -21.80 -2.03
N TYR A 76 5.76 -21.99 -1.24
CA TYR A 76 5.01 -23.25 -1.16
C TYR A 76 3.69 -23.23 -1.94
N GLY A 77 3.45 -22.21 -2.76
CA GLY A 77 2.30 -22.20 -3.68
C GLY A 77 0.94 -21.92 -3.03
N LEU A 78 0.89 -21.39 -1.80
CA LEU A 78 -0.37 -20.92 -1.17
C LEU A 78 -0.84 -19.57 -1.76
N LEU A 79 -0.72 -19.40 -3.08
CA LEU A 79 -1.10 -18.15 -3.77
C LEU A 79 -2.58 -17.83 -3.62
N LEU A 80 -3.46 -18.84 -3.55
CA LEU A 80 -4.91 -18.64 -3.39
C LEU A 80 -5.28 -18.04 -2.03
N GLU A 81 -4.68 -18.53 -0.95
CA GLU A 81 -4.90 -18.00 0.41
C GLU A 81 -4.33 -16.58 0.52
N LEU A 82 -3.13 -16.38 -0.05
CA LEU A 82 -2.44 -15.10 -0.10
C LEU A 82 -3.21 -14.09 -0.95
N TRP A 83 -3.88 -14.52 -2.02
CA TRP A 83 -4.74 -13.69 -2.85
C TRP A 83 -5.93 -13.10 -2.07
N GLY A 84 -6.50 -13.86 -1.12
CA GLY A 84 -7.59 -13.37 -0.26
C GLY A 84 -7.19 -12.13 0.56
N GLU A 85 -5.95 -12.10 1.06
CA GLU A 85 -5.40 -10.97 1.81
C GLU A 85 -4.80 -9.88 0.89
N LEU A 86 -4.21 -10.27 -0.25
CA LEU A 86 -3.61 -9.35 -1.23
C LEU A 86 -4.63 -8.59 -2.08
N ARG A 87 -5.79 -9.19 -2.40
CA ARG A 87 -6.82 -8.54 -3.25
C ARG A 87 -7.18 -7.18 -2.73
N ALA A 88 -7.15 -7.05 -1.40
CA ALA A 88 -7.49 -5.85 -0.69
C ALA A 88 -6.43 -4.78 -0.98
N VAL A 89 -5.15 -5.08 -0.78
CA VAL A 89 -4.02 -4.17 -1.06
C VAL A 89 -3.98 -3.76 -2.53
N VAL A 90 -4.16 -4.72 -3.45
CA VAL A 90 -4.17 -4.47 -4.89
C VAL A 90 -5.37 -3.58 -5.29
N ALA A 91 -6.58 -3.89 -4.80
CA ALA A 91 -7.77 -3.10 -5.09
C ALA A 91 -7.63 -1.65 -4.59
N PHE A 92 -7.12 -1.43 -3.38
CA PHE A 92 -6.86 -0.07 -2.90
C PHE A 92 -5.72 0.62 -3.65
N SER A 93 -4.71 -0.10 -4.11
CA SER A 93 -3.65 0.49 -4.95
C SER A 93 -4.22 0.99 -6.28
N ILE A 94 -5.08 0.19 -6.93
CA ILE A 94 -5.79 0.59 -8.16
C ILE A 94 -6.69 1.78 -7.90
N LEU A 95 -7.48 1.74 -6.82
CA LEU A 95 -8.37 2.83 -6.43
C LEU A 95 -7.59 4.13 -6.20
N ARG A 96 -6.50 4.07 -5.43
CA ARG A 96 -5.61 5.21 -5.18
C ARG A 96 -5.01 5.72 -6.49
N PHE A 97 -4.55 4.85 -7.37
CA PHE A 97 -3.98 5.23 -8.66
C PHE A 97 -5.00 5.98 -9.52
N GLY A 98 -6.23 5.46 -9.63
CA GLY A 98 -7.30 6.10 -10.38
C GLY A 98 -7.66 7.49 -9.83
N ILE A 99 -7.78 7.62 -8.50
CA ILE A 99 -8.08 8.90 -7.86
C ILE A 99 -6.92 9.89 -7.99
N SER A 100 -5.67 9.41 -7.88
CA SER A 100 -4.47 10.22 -8.09
C SER A 100 -4.41 10.75 -9.53
N LEU A 101 -4.72 9.92 -10.52
CA LEU A 101 -4.84 10.36 -11.91
C LEU A 101 -5.97 11.38 -12.09
N ALA A 102 -7.15 11.13 -11.52
CA ALA A 102 -8.28 12.06 -11.60
C ALA A 102 -7.97 13.43 -10.98
N ALA A 103 -7.17 13.49 -9.91
CA ALA A 103 -6.73 14.75 -9.31
C ALA A 103 -5.60 15.44 -10.09
N ARG A 104 -4.69 14.67 -10.71
CA ARG A 104 -3.45 15.20 -11.31
C ARG A 104 -3.58 15.52 -12.81
N VAL A 105 -4.33 14.72 -13.58
CA VAL A 105 -4.49 14.93 -15.02
C VAL A 105 -5.13 16.28 -15.35
N PRO A 106 -6.23 16.71 -14.70
CA PRO A 106 -6.81 18.03 -14.95
C PRO A 106 -5.85 19.17 -14.60
N ARG A 107 -4.97 18.98 -13.62
CA ARG A 107 -3.95 19.96 -13.24
C ARG A 107 -2.89 20.13 -14.33
N ILE A 108 -2.40 19.02 -14.90
CA ILE A 108 -1.45 19.05 -16.01
C ILE A 108 -2.09 19.72 -17.24
N LEU A 109 -3.33 19.35 -17.56
CA LEU A 109 -4.06 19.95 -18.69
C LEU A 109 -4.27 21.45 -18.50
N ALA A 110 -4.63 21.89 -17.28
CA ALA A 110 -4.77 23.32 -16.97
C ALA A 110 -3.42 24.06 -17.09
N ALA A 111 -2.32 23.47 -16.62
CA ALA A 111 -0.99 24.07 -16.75
C ALA A 111 -0.55 24.18 -18.22
N LEU A 112 -0.84 23.19 -19.07
CA LEU A 112 -0.55 23.21 -20.50
C LEU A 112 -1.41 24.21 -21.27
N ALA A 113 -2.66 24.41 -20.85
CA ALA A 113 -3.58 25.37 -21.45
C ALA A 113 -3.29 26.83 -21.02
N GLY A 114 -2.31 27.07 -20.14
CA GLY A 114 -2.05 28.40 -19.57
C GLY A 114 -3.14 28.88 -18.63
N GLY A 115 -3.97 27.97 -18.11
CA GLY A 115 -5.06 28.29 -17.19
C GLY A 115 -4.55 28.82 -15.87
N SER A 116 -5.25 29.81 -15.31
CA SER A 116 -4.89 30.37 -14.01
C SER A 116 -5.16 29.36 -12.89
N ARG A 117 -4.35 29.41 -11.82
CA ARG A 117 -4.56 28.58 -10.62
C ARG A 117 -5.96 28.78 -10.04
N GLU A 118 -6.42 30.03 -9.99
CA GLU A 118 -7.71 30.40 -9.42
C GLU A 118 -8.89 29.76 -10.17
N GLU A 119 -8.84 29.76 -11.50
CA GLU A 119 -9.87 29.18 -12.35
C GLU A 119 -9.97 27.66 -12.17
N HIS A 120 -8.84 26.97 -12.03
CA HIS A 120 -8.84 25.52 -11.78
C HIS A 120 -9.44 25.17 -10.41
N TRP A 121 -9.09 25.95 -9.38
CA TRP A 121 -9.61 25.74 -8.03
C TRP A 121 -11.05 26.23 -7.86
N ALA A 122 -11.58 27.08 -8.75
CA ALA A 122 -12.98 27.47 -8.74
C ALA A 122 -13.91 26.29 -9.06
N ASN A 123 -13.42 25.25 -9.75
CA ASN A 123 -14.22 24.09 -10.11
C ASN A 123 -14.36 23.12 -8.90
N PRO A 124 -15.59 22.87 -8.40
CA PRO A 124 -15.81 21.99 -7.24
C PRO A 124 -15.41 20.53 -7.49
N VAL A 125 -15.37 20.08 -8.75
CA VAL A 125 -14.94 18.72 -9.11
C VAL A 125 -13.44 18.54 -8.80
N ASN A 126 -12.62 19.53 -9.14
CA ASN A 126 -11.17 19.48 -8.89
C ASN A 126 -10.87 19.52 -7.38
N GLN A 127 -11.61 20.34 -6.63
CA GLN A 127 -11.52 20.37 -5.16
C GLN A 127 -11.89 19.01 -4.55
N THR A 128 -12.98 18.41 -5.01
CA THR A 128 -13.46 17.11 -4.51
C THR A 128 -12.45 16.00 -4.84
N ALA A 129 -11.94 15.96 -6.07
CA ALA A 129 -10.92 14.99 -6.49
C ALA A 129 -9.63 15.14 -5.66
N PHE A 130 -9.23 16.39 -5.36
CA PHE A 130 -8.09 16.69 -4.52
C PHE A 130 -8.28 16.19 -3.07
N CYS A 131 -9.42 16.50 -2.44
CA CYS A 131 -9.73 16.02 -1.10
C CYS A 131 -9.79 14.48 -1.05
N ALA A 132 -10.46 13.87 -2.03
CA ALA A 132 -10.54 12.42 -2.16
C ALA A 132 -9.15 11.79 -2.29
N ASN A 133 -8.27 12.36 -3.12
CA ASN A 133 -6.89 11.88 -3.28
C ASN A 133 -6.12 11.90 -1.96
N ASN A 134 -6.22 12.97 -1.16
CA ASN A 134 -5.51 13.06 0.12
C ASN A 134 -6.05 12.07 1.16
N VAL A 135 -7.38 11.98 1.30
CA VAL A 135 -8.01 11.03 2.22
C VAL A 135 -7.65 9.60 1.86
N VAL A 136 -7.79 9.23 0.59
CA VAL A 136 -7.47 7.88 0.11
C VAL A 136 -5.98 7.59 0.24
N SER A 137 -5.11 8.59 0.00
CA SER A 137 -3.67 8.43 0.17
C SER A 137 -3.30 8.11 1.62
N VAL A 138 -3.84 8.83 2.59
CA VAL A 138 -3.60 8.58 4.03
C VAL A 138 -4.11 7.21 4.45
N ILE A 139 -5.33 6.85 4.02
CA ILE A 139 -5.93 5.54 4.32
C ILE A 139 -5.05 4.42 3.74
N TYR A 140 -4.64 4.55 2.47
CA TYR A 140 -3.78 3.58 1.81
C TYR A 140 -2.43 3.43 2.51
N CYS A 141 -1.73 4.53 2.80
CA CYS A 141 -0.42 4.49 3.47
C CYS A 141 -0.53 3.82 4.84
N SER A 142 -1.54 4.19 5.63
CA SER A 142 -1.80 3.60 6.95
C SER A 142 -2.07 2.09 6.85
N TRP A 143 -2.86 1.68 5.86
CA TRP A 143 -3.22 0.29 5.69
C TRP A 143 -2.07 -0.56 5.13
N LEU A 144 -1.32 -0.02 4.17
CA LEU A 144 -0.12 -0.66 3.63
C LEU A 144 0.90 -0.89 4.75
N LEU A 145 1.18 0.13 5.58
CA LEU A 145 2.08 -0.01 6.72
C LEU A 145 1.57 -1.07 7.71
N ARG A 146 0.29 -1.04 8.10
CA ARG A 146 -0.29 -2.05 9.00
C ARG A 146 -0.13 -3.46 8.44
N ARG A 147 -0.33 -3.67 7.14
CA ARG A 147 -0.15 -4.97 6.50
C ARG A 147 1.32 -5.38 6.44
N SER A 148 2.23 -4.46 6.13
CA SER A 148 3.68 -4.70 6.14
C SER A 148 4.21 -5.06 7.54
N TYR A 149 3.73 -4.42 8.60
CA TYR A 149 4.06 -4.79 9.98
C TYR A 149 3.43 -6.12 10.38
N SER A 150 2.20 -6.41 9.94
CA SER A 150 1.58 -7.72 10.19
C SER A 150 2.36 -8.88 9.55
N LEU A 151 3.03 -8.63 8.41
CA LEU A 151 3.91 -9.62 7.76
C LEU A 151 5.19 -9.91 8.55
N ALA A 152 5.54 -9.06 9.53
CA ALA A 152 6.67 -9.29 10.43
C ALA A 152 6.42 -10.42 11.44
N ASP A 153 5.17 -10.90 11.57
CA ASP A 153 4.85 -11.96 12.51
C ASP A 153 5.56 -13.27 12.12
N VAL A 154 6.21 -13.90 13.10
CA VAL A 154 7.00 -15.14 12.97
C VAL A 154 6.18 -16.27 12.34
N ARG A 155 4.85 -16.21 12.43
CA ARG A 155 3.90 -17.17 11.84
C ARG A 155 4.07 -17.34 10.33
N PHE A 156 4.48 -16.30 9.61
CA PHE A 156 4.64 -16.32 8.15
C PHE A 156 5.96 -16.94 7.68
N TYR A 157 6.89 -17.19 8.61
CA TYR A 157 8.23 -17.71 8.32
C TYR A 157 8.44 -19.17 8.74
N LYS A 158 7.55 -19.72 9.57
CA LYS A 158 7.65 -21.11 10.06
C LYS A 158 6.39 -21.91 9.72
N PRO A 159 6.47 -22.96 8.86
CA PRO A 159 5.31 -23.77 8.47
C PRO A 159 4.56 -24.40 9.64
N GLN A 160 5.30 -24.82 10.68
CA GLN A 160 4.75 -25.48 11.86
C GLN A 160 3.81 -24.56 12.66
N LEU A 161 4.08 -23.25 12.68
CA LEU A 161 3.24 -22.26 13.38
C LEU A 161 2.00 -21.89 12.55
N TRP A 162 2.12 -21.88 11.22
CA TRP A 162 1.02 -21.65 10.29
C TRP A 162 -0.07 -22.73 10.43
N GLN A 163 0.34 -24.02 10.41
CA GLN A 163 -0.59 -25.15 10.56
C GLN A 163 -1.31 -25.14 11.92
N LYS A 164 -0.62 -24.76 13.00
CA LYS A 164 -1.22 -24.65 14.35
C LYS A 164 -2.30 -23.57 14.43
N HIS A 165 -2.18 -22.49 13.64
CA HIS A 165 -3.18 -21.43 13.59
C HIS A 165 -4.43 -21.85 12.78
N HIS A 166 -4.24 -22.48 11.62
CA HIS A 166 -5.37 -23.01 10.83
C HIS A 166 -6.08 -24.19 11.52
N GLY A 167 -5.34 -25.06 12.20
CA GLY A 167 -5.92 -26.15 13.00
C GLY A 167 -6.83 -25.66 14.13
N ARG A 168 -6.49 -24.54 14.77
CA ARG A 168 -7.33 -23.91 15.80
C ARG A 168 -8.56 -23.20 15.22
N ARG A 169 -8.46 -22.60 14.03
CA ARG A 169 -9.62 -22.01 13.33
C ARG A 169 -10.62 -23.08 12.88
N GLY A 170 -10.14 -24.25 12.47
CA GLY A 170 -10.98 -25.42 12.18
C GLY A 170 -11.67 -26.00 13.43
N GLN A 171 -11.00 -26.04 14.58
CA GLN A 171 -11.58 -26.50 15.85
C GLN A 171 -12.52 -25.47 16.52
N ALA A 172 -12.33 -24.18 16.28
CA ALA A 172 -13.21 -23.14 16.83
C ALA A 172 -14.56 -23.03 16.12
N LEU A 173 -14.70 -23.65 14.94
CA LEU A 173 -15.95 -23.72 14.19
C LEU A 173 -16.80 -24.97 14.52
N THR A 174 -16.30 -25.90 15.35
CA THR A 174 -17.00 -27.15 15.68
C THR A 174 -17.59 -27.26 17.08
N LEU A 175 -17.38 -26.33 18.03
CA LEU A 175 -18.05 -26.37 19.35
C LEU A 175 -18.26 -24.95 19.90
N PRO A 176 -19.50 -24.54 20.23
CA PRO A 176 -20.27 -25.17 21.31
C PRO A 176 -21.71 -25.51 20.90
N GLY A 177 -21.98 -26.78 20.61
CA GLY A 177 -23.34 -27.24 20.28
C GLY A 177 -23.52 -28.76 20.31
N ASP A 178 -22.52 -29.52 19.85
CA ASP A 178 -22.69 -30.97 19.65
C ASP A 178 -22.44 -31.84 20.90
N ALA A 179 -22.72 -31.31 22.09
CA ALA A 179 -22.71 -32.10 23.33
C ALA A 179 -24.05 -32.05 24.11
N ALA A 180 -25.12 -31.58 23.48
CA ALA A 180 -26.47 -31.65 24.04
C ALA A 180 -27.49 -32.05 22.96
N ALA A 181 -28.11 -33.22 23.14
CA ALA A 181 -29.07 -33.90 22.26
C ALA A 181 -28.41 -34.56 21.04
N THR A 182 -28.37 -35.88 20.89
CA THR A 182 -29.33 -36.94 21.27
C THR A 182 -28.62 -38.26 21.51
#